data_AF-A0A4Q4KR77-F1
#
_entry.id   AF-A0A4Q4KR77-F1
#
_cell.length_a   1.000
_cell.length_b   1.000
_cell.length_c   1.000
_cell.angle_alpha   90.00
_cell.angle_beta   90.00
_cell.angle_gamma   90.00
#
_symmetry.space_group_name_H-M   'P 1'
#
loop_
_entity.id
_entity.type
_entity.pdbx_description
1 polymer ?
#
loop_
_entity_poly.entity_id
_entity_poly.type
_entity_poly.pdbx_seq_one_letter_code
_entity_poly.pdbx_strand_id
1 'polypeptide(L)'
;MNYIITSILSLFFAFNAIFTIPYQEVESAFAQGNAAKIMNLGTTKMLISIEGSEGIYSKSQGTQVLNNFFKNNPPKSFSYGFKGKDSGASTFAMGEYHSNSVFRVSIKFKNVNTQHQIESITITPQK
;
A
#
# COMPACT_ATOMS: atom_id res chain seq x y z
N MET A 1 35.96 34.23 5.97
CA MET A 1 35.99 32.90 5.31
C MET A 1 34.88 32.05 5.93
N ASN A 2 33.62 32.34 5.56
CA ASN A 2 32.43 31.99 6.34
C ASN A 2 31.48 30.98 5.64
N TYR A 3 31.98 30.28 4.61
CA TYR A 3 31.19 29.42 3.73
C TYR A 3 31.17 27.93 4.17
N ILE A 4 32.00 27.57 5.14
CA ILE A 4 32.07 26.20 5.66
C ILE A 4 30.93 25.94 6.66
N ILE A 5 30.51 26.95 7.43
CA ILE A 5 29.42 26.84 8.41
C ILE A 5 28.05 26.73 7.72
N THR A 6 27.88 27.31 6.52
CA THR A 6 26.64 27.24 5.74
C THR A 6 26.39 25.90 5.05
N SER A 7 27.42 25.05 4.91
CA SER A 7 27.30 23.76 4.19
C SER A 7 26.83 22.59 5.07
N ILE A 8 26.82 22.77 6.40
CA ILE A 8 26.44 21.72 7.36
C ILE A 8 24.94 21.77 7.72
N LEU A 9 24.23 22.85 7.36
CA LEU A 9 22.83 23.05 7.77
C LEU A 9 21.79 22.59 6.72
N SER A 10 22.20 22.24 5.51
CA SER A 10 21.30 21.79 4.42
C SER A 10 21.04 20.28 4.38
N LEU A 11 21.68 19.49 5.26
CA LEU A 11 21.59 18.03 5.24
C LEU A 11 20.63 17.44 6.29
N PHE A 12 19.70 18.23 6.82
CA PHE A 12 18.70 17.79 7.81
C PHE A 12 17.25 17.84 7.28
N PHE A 13 17.05 17.72 5.97
CA PHE A 13 15.73 17.40 5.39
C PHE A 13 15.67 15.92 5.01
N ALA A 14 15.89 15.03 5.98
CA ALA A 14 15.62 13.62 5.80
C ALA A 14 14.88 13.08 7.01
N PHE A 15 13.70 12.52 6.72
CA PHE A 15 13.04 11.51 7.53
C PHE A 15 12.20 11.98 8.73
N ASN A 16 11.07 12.62 8.44
CA ASN A 16 9.88 12.54 9.30
C ASN A 16 8.71 11.92 8.52
N ALA A 17 8.82 10.63 8.21
CA ALA A 17 7.71 9.84 7.67
C ALA A 17 7.71 8.48 8.37
N ILE A 18 7.45 8.44 9.68
CA ILE A 18 7.42 7.17 10.43
C ILE A 18 6.09 6.91 11.12
N PHE A 19 5.21 7.89 11.35
CA PHE A 19 4.06 7.67 12.24
C PHE A 19 2.69 7.63 11.55
N THR A 20 2.61 7.81 10.23
CA THR A 20 1.32 7.90 9.53
C THR A 20 1.07 6.69 8.65
N ILE A 21 -0.19 6.26 8.57
CA ILE A 21 -0.60 5.19 7.64
C ILE A 21 -0.36 5.69 6.21
N PRO A 22 0.32 4.92 5.34
CA PRO A 22 0.79 5.38 4.02
C PRO A 22 -0.35 5.39 2.98
N TYR A 23 -1.49 5.98 3.31
CA TYR A 23 -2.69 5.96 2.47
C TYR A 23 -2.42 6.46 1.04
N GLN A 24 -1.78 7.62 0.91
CA GLN A 24 -1.50 8.24 -0.39
C GLN A 24 -0.55 7.38 -1.24
N GLU A 25 0.45 6.76 -0.62
CA GLU A 25 1.40 5.89 -1.34
C GLU A 25 0.72 4.62 -1.83
N VAL A 26 -0.13 4.01 -1.00
CA VAL A 26 -0.94 2.86 -1.40
C VAL A 26 -1.91 3.25 -2.52
N GLU A 27 -2.58 4.41 -2.39
CA GLU A 27 -3.52 4.93 -3.39
C GLU A 27 -2.84 5.07 -4.76
N SER A 28 -1.68 5.72 -4.77
CA SER A 28 -0.85 5.93 -5.96
C SER A 28 -0.37 4.60 -6.54
N ALA A 29 0.05 3.65 -5.71
CA ALA A 29 0.54 2.35 -6.17
C ALA A 29 -0.56 1.52 -6.83
N PHE A 30 -1.80 1.54 -6.31
CA PHE A 30 -2.94 0.91 -6.98
C PHE A 30 -3.32 1.63 -8.27
N ALA A 31 -3.38 2.97 -8.26
CA ALA A 31 -3.71 3.76 -9.44
C ALA A 31 -2.70 3.56 -10.59
N GLN A 32 -1.44 3.28 -10.27
CA GLN A 32 -0.37 2.99 -11.25
C GLN A 32 -0.22 1.49 -11.58
N GLY A 33 -0.93 0.60 -10.88
CA GLY A 33 -0.74 -0.85 -11.01
C GLY A 33 0.66 -1.31 -10.59
N ASN A 34 1.30 -0.60 -9.65
CA ASN A 34 2.66 -0.87 -9.19
C ASN A 34 2.66 -1.91 -8.06
N ALA A 35 2.60 -3.19 -8.42
CA ALA A 35 2.62 -4.30 -7.47
C ALA A 35 3.84 -4.28 -6.55
N ALA A 36 5.02 -3.94 -7.07
CA ALA A 36 6.25 -3.91 -6.28
C ALA A 36 6.17 -2.87 -5.15
N LYS A 37 5.63 -1.68 -5.44
CA LYS A 37 5.43 -0.64 -4.42
C LYS A 37 4.41 -1.06 -3.36
N ILE A 38 3.29 -1.69 -3.76
CA ILE A 38 2.31 -2.24 -2.81
C ILE A 38 2.96 -3.29 -1.90
N MET A 39 3.69 -4.24 -2.49
CA MET A 39 4.37 -5.27 -1.73
C MET A 39 5.40 -4.67 -0.79
N ASN A 40 6.15 -3.64 -1.19
CA ASN A 40 7.14 -2.97 -0.34
C ASN A 40 6.53 -2.22 0.85
N LEU A 41 5.30 -1.71 0.73
CA LEU A 41 4.54 -1.10 1.83
C LEU A 41 3.97 -2.14 2.82
N GLY A 42 4.03 -3.43 2.45
CA GLY A 42 3.56 -4.54 3.28
C GLY A 42 4.53 -5.05 4.33
N THR A 43 4.08 -6.05 5.08
CA THR A 43 4.93 -6.90 5.92
C THR A 43 5.76 -7.88 5.09
N THR A 44 6.70 -8.60 5.71
CA THR A 44 7.54 -9.62 5.03
C THR A 44 6.70 -10.71 4.34
N LYS A 45 5.56 -11.06 4.93
CA LYS A 45 4.59 -12.01 4.38
C LYS A 45 3.20 -11.40 4.47
N MET A 46 2.54 -11.23 3.33
CA MET A 46 1.19 -10.65 3.27
C MET A 46 0.15 -11.69 2.90
N LEU A 47 -1.01 -11.58 3.53
CA LEU A 47 -2.21 -12.30 3.08
C LEU A 47 -2.80 -11.57 1.88
N ILE A 48 -2.92 -12.25 0.75
CA ILE A 48 -3.54 -11.70 -0.46
C ILE A 48 -4.69 -12.62 -0.86
N SER A 49 -5.88 -12.06 -0.98
CA SER A 49 -7.08 -12.75 -1.43
C SER A 49 -7.67 -12.02 -2.64
N ILE A 50 -7.76 -12.71 -3.77
CA ILE A 50 -8.31 -12.16 -5.02
C ILE A 50 -9.38 -13.12 -5.50
N GLU A 51 -10.62 -12.65 -5.60
CA GLU A 51 -11.77 -13.43 -6.11
C GLU A 51 -11.97 -14.79 -5.39
N GLY A 52 -11.62 -14.85 -4.10
CA GLY A 52 -11.74 -16.07 -3.28
C GLY A 52 -10.51 -16.98 -3.31
N SER A 53 -9.52 -16.72 -4.17
CA SER A 53 -8.20 -17.36 -4.08
C SER A 53 -7.34 -16.64 -3.05
N GLU A 54 -7.10 -17.28 -1.90
CA GLU A 54 -6.36 -16.72 -0.78
C GLU A 54 -5.02 -17.43 -0.54
N GLY A 55 -4.00 -16.67 -0.17
CA GLY A 55 -2.71 -17.23 0.25
C GLY A 55 -1.84 -16.23 1.00
N ILE A 56 -0.83 -16.76 1.71
CA ILE A 56 0.22 -15.96 2.35
C ILE A 56 1.45 -15.96 1.45
N TYR A 57 1.85 -14.79 0.98
CA TYR A 57 2.90 -14.64 -0.03
C TYR A 57 4.10 -13.88 0.49
N SER A 58 5.30 -14.27 0.05
CA SER A 58 6.49 -13.44 0.16
C SER A 58 6.38 -12.18 -0.72
N LYS A 59 7.28 -11.21 -0.55
CA LYS A 59 7.35 -9.99 -1.39
C LYS A 59 7.35 -10.32 -2.89
N SER A 60 8.20 -11.25 -3.33
CA SER A 60 8.33 -11.61 -4.74
C SER A 60 7.09 -12.34 -5.26
N GLN A 61 6.58 -13.32 -4.51
CA GLN A 61 5.38 -14.07 -4.88
C GLN A 61 4.15 -13.18 -4.96
N GLY A 62 3.93 -12.32 -3.96
CA GLY A 62 2.80 -11.40 -3.96
C GLY A 62 2.91 -10.34 -5.05
N THR A 63 4.12 -9.93 -5.42
CA THR A 63 4.35 -9.03 -6.58
C THR A 63 3.86 -9.70 -7.87
N GLN A 64 4.14 -10.99 -8.06
CA GLN A 64 3.64 -11.75 -9.20
C GLN A 64 2.12 -11.87 -9.21
N VAL A 65 1.52 -12.19 -8.05
CA VAL A 65 0.05 -12.28 -7.89
C VAL A 65 -0.63 -10.97 -8.25
N LEU A 66 -0.17 -9.84 -7.70
CA LEU A 66 -0.74 -8.52 -7.98
C LEU A 66 -0.46 -8.05 -9.42
N ASN A 67 0.71 -8.33 -9.98
CA ASN A 67 1.00 -8.03 -11.39
C ASN A 67 0.05 -8.78 -12.32
N ASN A 68 -0.23 -10.06 -12.05
CA ASN A 68 -1.21 -10.82 -12.83
C ASN A 68 -2.60 -10.19 -12.74
N PHE A 69 -3.02 -9.74 -11.55
CA PHE A 69 -4.27 -9.02 -11.36
C PHE A 69 -4.31 -7.72 -12.17
N PHE A 70 -3.28 -6.87 -12.10
CA PHE A 70 -3.22 -5.59 -12.85
C PHE A 70 -3.09 -5.77 -14.35
N LYS A 71 -2.44 -6.85 -14.81
CA LYS A 71 -2.36 -7.19 -16.23
C LYS A 71 -3.74 -7.56 -16.79
N ASN A 72 -4.52 -8.33 -16.02
CA ASN A 72 -5.86 -8.76 -16.41
C ASN A 72 -6.90 -7.64 -16.21
N ASN A 73 -6.65 -6.73 -15.26
CA ASN A 73 -7.52 -5.60 -14.92
C ASN A 73 -6.69 -4.31 -14.91
N PRO A 74 -6.33 -3.72 -16.06
CA PRO A 74 -5.52 -2.50 -16.08
C PRO A 74 -6.18 -1.35 -15.30
N PRO A 75 -5.43 -0.63 -14.44
CA PRO A 75 -5.98 0.42 -13.59
C PRO A 75 -6.45 1.61 -14.42
N LYS A 76 -7.67 2.09 -14.14
CA LYS A 76 -8.15 3.41 -14.58
C LYS A 76 -8.10 4.41 -13.44
N SER A 77 -8.53 4.00 -12.26
CA SER A 77 -8.42 4.80 -11.05
C SER A 77 -8.50 3.92 -9.79
N PHE A 78 -8.03 4.48 -8.69
CA PHE A 78 -8.23 3.92 -7.36
C PHE A 78 -8.51 5.05 -6.39
N SER A 79 -9.51 4.89 -5.53
CA SER A 79 -9.82 5.86 -4.47
C SER A 79 -10.36 5.15 -3.24
N TYR A 80 -10.08 5.70 -2.06
CA TYR A 80 -10.63 5.17 -0.82
C TYR A 80 -12.05 5.70 -0.58
N GLY A 81 -12.98 4.79 -0.30
CA GLY A 81 -14.30 5.13 0.25
C GLY A 81 -14.30 5.17 1.78
N PHE A 82 -13.36 4.47 2.43
CA PHE A 82 -13.21 4.47 3.88
C PHE A 82 -11.73 4.38 4.26
N LYS A 83 -11.29 5.27 5.16
CA LYS A 83 -9.97 5.23 5.80
C LYS A 83 -10.18 5.13 7.30
N GLY A 84 -9.78 4.02 7.91
CA GLY A 84 -9.81 3.87 9.34
C GLY A 84 -8.87 4.85 10.02
N LYS A 85 -9.21 5.24 11.25
CA LYS A 85 -8.29 5.99 12.11
C LYS A 85 -7.30 5.02 12.73
N ASP A 86 -6.10 5.51 13.03
CA ASP A 86 -5.14 4.77 13.81
C ASP A 86 -5.70 4.54 15.23
N SER A 87 -6.18 3.32 15.49
CA SER A 87 -6.84 2.94 16.75
C SER A 87 -6.04 1.94 17.58
N GLY A 88 -4.74 1.76 17.28
CA GLY A 88 -3.85 0.88 18.04
C GLY A 88 -3.11 -0.12 17.17
N ALA A 89 -3.38 -1.41 17.34
CA ALA A 89 -2.57 -2.48 16.75
C ALA A 89 -2.79 -2.70 15.24
N SER A 90 -3.98 -2.38 14.72
CA SER A 90 -4.33 -2.54 13.31
C SER A 90 -5.37 -1.53 12.86
N THR A 91 -5.26 -1.08 11.60
CA THR A 91 -6.22 -0.18 10.96
C THR A 91 -6.74 -0.79 9.66
N PHE A 92 -7.99 -0.50 9.30
CA PHE A 92 -8.62 -0.97 8.07
C PHE A 92 -8.91 0.19 7.13
N ALA A 93 -8.78 -0.06 5.84
CA ALA A 93 -9.20 0.86 4.80
C ALA A 93 -9.88 0.09 3.67
N MET A 94 -10.78 0.78 2.98
CA MET A 94 -11.51 0.23 1.85
C MET A 94 -11.54 1.25 0.73
N GLY A 95 -11.24 0.79 -0.47
CA GLY A 95 -11.28 1.58 -1.68
C GLY A 95 -11.95 0.87 -2.83
N GLU A 96 -12.20 1.63 -3.88
CA GLU A 96 -12.68 1.15 -5.15
C GLU A 96 -11.56 1.23 -6.17
N TYR A 97 -11.32 0.10 -6.82
CA TYR A 97 -10.40 -0.04 -7.93
C TYR A 97 -11.20 -0.16 -9.21
N HIS A 98 -11.06 0.83 -10.08
CA HIS A 98 -11.79 0.91 -11.33
C HIS A 98 -10.89 0.45 -12.48
N SER A 99 -11.39 -0.51 -13.25
CA SER A 99 -10.77 -1.02 -14.47
C SER A 99 -11.84 -1.17 -15.57
N ASN A 100 -11.81 -2.23 -16.38
CA ASN A 100 -12.98 -2.63 -17.16
C ASN A 100 -14.10 -3.19 -16.28
N SER A 101 -13.75 -3.69 -15.09
CA SER A 101 -14.65 -4.04 -14.00
C SER A 101 -14.33 -3.21 -12.76
N VAL A 102 -15.29 -3.08 -11.84
CA VAL A 102 -15.10 -2.38 -10.56
C VAL A 102 -14.82 -3.42 -9.48
N PHE A 103 -13.79 -3.17 -8.67
CA PHE A 103 -13.40 -4.04 -7.56
C PHE A 103 -13.40 -3.25 -6.25
N ARG A 104 -13.89 -3.87 -5.19
CA ARG A 104 -13.65 -3.43 -3.83
C ARG A 104 -12.29 -3.97 -3.37
N VAL A 105 -11.44 -3.07 -2.88
CA VAL A 105 -10.15 -3.42 -2.26
C VAL A 105 -10.24 -3.12 -0.78
N SER A 106 -10.09 -4.15 0.04
CA SER A 106 -10.00 -4.05 1.49
C SER A 106 -8.55 -4.23 1.91
N ILE A 107 -8.03 -3.32 2.72
CA ILE A 107 -6.65 -3.28 3.15
C ILE A 107 -6.61 -3.26 4.68
N LYS A 108 -5.85 -4.17 5.26
CA LYS A 108 -5.54 -4.16 6.69
C LYS A 108 -4.09 -3.75 6.89
N PHE A 109 -3.89 -2.75 7.70
CA PHE A 109 -2.59 -2.29 8.17
C PHE A 109 -2.33 -2.82 9.58
N LYS A 110 -1.08 -3.12 9.86
CA LYS A 110 -0.58 -3.49 11.19
C LYS A 110 0.59 -2.59 11.55
N ASN A 111 0.66 -2.20 12.82
CA ASN A 111 1.81 -1.49 13.33
C ASN A 111 2.97 -2.47 13.59
N VAL A 112 4.08 -2.30 12.86
CA VAL A 112 5.31 -3.10 12.98
C VAL A 112 6.47 -2.13 13.18
N ASN A 113 7.13 -2.21 14.33
CA ASN A 113 8.28 -1.35 14.67
C ASN A 113 7.97 0.14 14.46
N THR A 114 6.82 0.62 14.93
CA THR A 114 6.32 1.99 14.80
C THR A 114 5.86 2.42 13.41
N GLN A 115 5.93 1.54 12.41
CA GLN A 115 5.47 1.81 11.04
C GLN A 115 4.20 1.01 10.72
N HIS A 116 3.24 1.66 10.04
CA HIS A 116 2.05 0.99 9.53
C HIS A 116 2.37 0.27 8.22
N GLN A 117 2.35 -1.06 8.25
CA GLN A 117 2.62 -1.92 7.11
C GLN A 117 1.34 -2.66 6.70
N ILE A 118 1.17 -2.92 5.41
CA ILE A 118 0.05 -3.72 4.92
C ILE A 118 0.22 -5.18 5.39
N GLU A 119 -0.75 -5.69 6.14
CA GLU A 119 -0.81 -7.08 6.58
C GLU A 119 -1.61 -7.94 5.60
N SER A 120 -2.73 -7.41 5.09
CA SER A 120 -3.58 -8.12 4.15
C SER A 120 -4.25 -7.22 3.11
N ILE A 121 -4.46 -7.80 1.93
CA ILE A 121 -5.23 -7.20 0.83
C ILE A 121 -6.28 -8.21 0.38
N THR A 122 -7.53 -7.77 0.28
CA THR A 122 -8.63 -8.54 -0.30
C THR A 122 -9.23 -7.75 -1.45
N ILE A 123 -9.27 -8.36 -2.63
CA ILE A 123 -9.85 -7.77 -3.85
C ILE A 123 -11.07 -8.59 -4.24
N THR A 124 -12.22 -7.93 -4.33
CA THR A 124 -13.51 -8.57 -4.64
C THR A 124 -14.25 -7.78 -5.72
N PRO A 125 -14.76 -8.41 -6.78
CA PRO A 125 -15.58 -7.74 -7.78
C PRO A 125 -16.82 -7.10 -7.14
N GLN A 126 -17.15 -5.87 -7.52
CA GLN A 126 -18.46 -5.30 -7.23
C GLN A 126 -19.41 -5.75 -8.34
N LYS A 127 -20.44 -6.51 -7.96
CA LYS A 127 -21.51 -6.97 -8.86
C LYS A 127 -22.52 -5.85 -9.13
#